data_AF-A0AAE3HDX7-F1
#
_entry.id   AF-A0AAE3HDX7-F1
#
_cell.length_a   1.000
_cell.length_b   1.000
_cell.length_c   1.000
_cell.angle_alpha   90.00
_cell.angle_beta   90.00
_cell.angle_gamma   90.00
#
_symmetry.space_group_name_H-M   'P 1'
#
loop_
_entity.id
_entity.type
_entity.pdbx_description
1 polymer ?
#
loop_
_entity_poly.entity_id
_entity_poly.type
_entity_poly.pdbx_seq_one_letter_code
_entity_poly.pdbx_strand_id
1 'polypeptide(L)'
;GRKNRIRNARFPYKKYLDELQVDYLPEDAKKRFKELKTLNFIEEGRNVILAGNPGTGKTHLSIGLGINACNKGYKVFFTTAATLINELKESRSEKKLYTFEKRFEKYDLIIIDELGYISFDKEGSEL
;
A
#
# COMPACT_ATOMS: atom_id res chain seq x y z
N GLY A 1 -12.77 -10.93 -12.64
CA GLY A 1 -13.04 -9.64 -13.34
C GLY A 1 -12.59 -8.46 -12.50
N ARG A 2 -12.44 -7.26 -13.12
CA ARG A 2 -11.87 -6.04 -12.50
C ARG A 2 -12.47 -5.69 -11.11
N LYS A 3 -13.80 -5.68 -11.00
CA LYS A 3 -14.53 -5.38 -9.75
C LYS A 3 -14.15 -6.31 -8.58
N ASN A 4 -13.87 -7.58 -8.86
CA ASN A 4 -13.43 -8.53 -7.83
C ASN A 4 -12.01 -8.23 -7.34
N ARG A 5 -11.10 -7.73 -8.20
CA ARG A 5 -9.73 -7.39 -7.77
C ARG A 5 -9.73 -6.21 -6.81
N ILE A 6 -10.46 -5.14 -7.13
CA ILE A 6 -10.61 -3.98 -6.24
C ILE A 6 -11.23 -4.38 -4.89
N ARG A 7 -12.28 -5.23 -4.92
CA ARG A 7 -12.91 -5.73 -3.69
C ARG A 7 -11.93 -6.58 -2.86
N ASN A 8 -11.18 -7.47 -3.50
CA ASN A 8 -10.24 -8.37 -2.82
C ASN A 8 -9.01 -7.64 -2.28
N ALA A 9 -8.70 -6.45 -2.82
CA ALA A 9 -7.57 -5.64 -2.38
C ALA A 9 -7.75 -4.98 -1.01
N ARG A 10 -8.97 -4.98 -0.44
CA ARG A 10 -9.27 -4.48 0.92
C ARG A 10 -8.89 -3.01 1.16
N PHE A 11 -8.99 -2.17 0.13
CA PHE A 11 -8.86 -0.72 0.34
C PHE A 11 -9.89 -0.24 1.37
N PRO A 12 -9.51 0.62 2.33
CA PRO A 12 -10.42 1.13 3.36
C PRO A 12 -11.54 2.00 2.75
N TYR A 13 -11.24 2.63 1.63
CA TYR A 13 -12.16 3.42 0.81
C TYR A 13 -11.61 3.50 -0.62
N LYS A 14 -12.42 4.01 -1.56
CA LYS A 14 -11.98 4.22 -2.94
C LYS A 14 -11.55 5.67 -3.13
N LYS A 15 -10.33 5.85 -3.64
CA LYS A 15 -9.80 7.13 -4.12
C LYS A 15 -9.12 6.91 -5.45
N TYR A 16 -9.48 7.70 -6.44
CA TYR A 16 -8.96 7.56 -7.80
C TYR A 16 -7.87 8.61 -8.07
N LEU A 17 -7.00 8.34 -9.04
CA LEU A 17 -5.85 9.21 -9.34
C LEU A 17 -6.26 10.55 -9.98
N ASP A 18 -7.43 10.61 -10.60
CA ASP A 18 -8.06 11.82 -11.15
C ASP A 18 -8.67 12.72 -10.05
N GLU A 19 -9.04 12.16 -8.91
CA GLU A 19 -9.47 12.91 -7.72
C GLU A 19 -8.30 13.55 -6.95
N LEU A 20 -7.06 13.14 -7.24
CA LEU A 20 -5.88 13.65 -6.57
C LEU A 20 -5.52 15.04 -7.11
N GLN A 21 -5.50 16.04 -6.24
CA GLN A 21 -5.06 17.38 -6.58
C GLN A 21 -3.53 17.41 -6.70
N VAL A 22 -3.03 17.10 -7.89
CA VAL A 22 -1.58 16.97 -8.18
C VAL A 22 -0.82 18.26 -7.84
N ASP A 23 -1.44 19.42 -8.01
CA ASP A 23 -0.81 20.72 -7.73
C ASP A 23 -0.48 20.95 -6.25
N TYR A 24 -1.12 20.22 -5.33
CA TYR A 24 -0.81 20.26 -3.89
C TYR A 24 0.21 19.20 -3.45
N LEU A 25 0.66 18.31 -4.34
CA LEU A 25 1.72 17.38 -4.00
C LEU A 25 3.07 18.10 -3.87
N PRO A 26 4.03 17.55 -3.12
CA PRO A 26 5.43 17.98 -3.20
C PRO A 26 5.97 17.92 -4.64
N GLU A 27 6.90 18.81 -5.01
CA GLU A 27 7.41 18.93 -6.38
C GLU A 27 8.08 17.66 -6.91
N ASP A 28 8.78 16.93 -6.05
CA ASP A 28 9.36 15.62 -6.38
C ASP A 28 8.28 14.57 -6.64
N ALA A 29 7.20 14.56 -5.86
CA ALA A 29 6.04 13.71 -6.08
C ALA A 29 5.30 14.07 -7.38
N LYS A 30 5.13 15.37 -7.71
CA LYS A 30 4.57 15.80 -9.00
C LYS A 30 5.38 15.29 -10.18
N LYS A 31 6.71 15.42 -10.11
CA LYS A 31 7.64 14.95 -11.17
C LYS A 31 7.52 13.43 -11.37
N ARG A 32 7.42 12.67 -10.28
CA ARG A 32 7.30 11.20 -10.31
C ARG A 32 5.88 10.71 -10.59
N PHE A 33 4.84 11.54 -10.45
CA PHE A 33 3.45 11.13 -10.60
C PHE A 33 3.16 10.48 -11.97
N LYS A 34 3.71 11.05 -13.05
CA LYS A 34 3.56 10.50 -14.41
C LYS A 34 4.20 9.11 -14.52
N GLU A 35 5.40 8.91 -13.96
CA GLU A 35 6.09 7.63 -13.92
C GLU A 35 5.29 6.60 -13.10
N LEU A 36 4.85 6.97 -11.89
CA LEU A 36 4.09 6.09 -11.01
C LEU A 36 2.77 5.62 -11.65
N LYS A 37 2.09 6.48 -12.41
CA LYS A 37 0.85 6.13 -13.15
C LYS A 37 1.05 5.02 -14.18
N THR A 38 2.26 4.83 -14.69
CA THR A 38 2.57 3.74 -15.63
C THR A 38 2.47 2.37 -14.97
N LEU A 39 2.77 2.30 -13.67
CA LEU A 39 2.92 1.09 -12.86
C LEU A 39 4.13 0.23 -13.23
N ASN A 40 5.09 0.75 -14.00
CA ASN A 40 6.29 -0.01 -14.42
C ASN A 40 7.10 -0.54 -13.22
N PHE A 41 7.06 0.14 -12.07
CA PHE A 41 7.72 -0.33 -10.85
C PHE A 41 7.23 -1.71 -10.39
N ILE A 42 6.00 -2.12 -10.72
CA ILE A 42 5.48 -3.46 -10.40
C ILE A 42 6.22 -4.52 -11.21
N GLU A 43 6.31 -4.33 -12.52
CA GLU A 43 6.98 -5.26 -13.45
C GLU A 43 8.51 -5.31 -13.20
N GLU A 44 9.10 -4.18 -12.82
CA GLU A 44 10.52 -4.08 -12.51
C GLU A 44 10.88 -4.55 -11.10
N GLY A 45 9.89 -4.95 -10.28
CA GLY A 45 10.11 -5.35 -8.89
C GLY A 45 10.67 -4.23 -8.00
N ARG A 46 10.42 -2.96 -8.35
CA ARG A 46 10.89 -1.79 -7.59
C ARG A 46 9.89 -1.38 -6.52
N ASN A 47 10.39 -1.20 -5.30
CA ASN A 47 9.60 -0.67 -4.20
C ASN A 47 9.37 0.84 -4.34
N VAL A 48 8.19 1.31 -3.95
CA VAL A 48 7.84 2.74 -3.88
C VAL A 48 7.63 3.12 -2.42
N ILE A 49 8.40 4.10 -1.95
CA ILE A 49 8.25 4.65 -0.60
C ILE A 49 7.65 6.05 -0.72
N LEU A 50 6.50 6.26 -0.08
CA LEU A 50 5.85 7.56 0.03
C LEU A 50 6.14 8.13 1.41
N ALA A 51 6.96 9.18 1.49
CA ALA A 51 7.34 9.83 2.73
C ALA A 51 6.95 11.31 2.73
N GLY A 52 6.62 11.85 3.90
CA GLY A 52 6.23 13.25 4.08
C GLY A 52 5.21 13.44 5.19
N ASN A 53 4.92 14.69 5.53
CA ASN A 53 4.04 15.07 6.65
C ASN A 53 2.62 14.48 6.52
N PRO A 54 1.89 14.30 7.63
CA PRO A 54 0.46 13.96 7.59
C PRO A 54 -0.33 14.91 6.68
N GLY A 55 -1.36 14.40 6.00
CA GLY A 55 -2.22 15.22 5.12
C GLY A 55 -1.67 15.51 3.72
N THR A 56 -0.46 15.08 3.35
CA THR A 56 0.14 15.34 2.01
C THR A 56 -0.34 14.41 0.88
N GLY A 57 -1.43 13.66 1.09
CA GLY A 57 -2.03 12.80 0.05
C GLY A 57 -1.35 11.45 -0.19
N LYS A 58 -0.41 11.00 0.66
CA LYS A 58 0.29 9.71 0.53
C LYS A 58 -0.68 8.52 0.43
N THR A 59 -1.62 8.40 1.36
CA THR A 59 -2.64 7.34 1.36
C THR A 59 -3.56 7.41 0.15
N HIS A 60 -3.93 8.62 -0.28
CA HIS A 60 -4.72 8.80 -1.52
C HIS A 60 -3.92 8.28 -2.72
N LEU A 61 -2.66 8.69 -2.86
CA LEU A 61 -1.80 8.28 -3.96
C LEU A 61 -1.60 6.75 -3.97
N SER A 62 -1.33 6.13 -2.83
CA SER A 62 -1.17 4.66 -2.74
C SER A 62 -2.44 3.92 -3.12
N ILE A 63 -3.61 4.34 -2.61
CA ILE A 63 -4.91 3.76 -2.98
C ILE A 63 -5.20 3.94 -4.47
N GLY A 64 -4.97 5.14 -5.01
CA GLY A 64 -5.19 5.45 -6.42
C GLY A 64 -4.32 4.60 -7.34
N LEU A 65 -3.04 4.42 -7.00
CA LEU A 65 -2.13 3.52 -7.72
C LEU A 65 -2.60 2.07 -7.63
N GLY A 66 -3.04 1.62 -6.44
CA GLY A 66 -3.59 0.27 -6.25
C GLY A 66 -4.86 0.01 -7.06
N ILE A 67 -5.78 0.98 -7.14
CA ILE A 67 -6.98 0.87 -7.97
C ILE A 67 -6.62 0.85 -9.46
N ASN A 68 -5.69 1.71 -9.89
CA ASN A 68 -5.17 1.69 -11.25
C ASN A 68 -4.54 0.32 -11.59
N ALA A 69 -3.80 -0.27 -10.65
CA ALA A 69 -3.20 -1.58 -10.81
C ALA A 69 -4.26 -2.70 -10.94
N CYS A 70 -5.28 -2.69 -10.07
CA CYS A 70 -6.42 -3.60 -10.19
C CYS A 70 -7.12 -3.54 -11.55
N ASN A 71 -7.25 -2.32 -12.10
CA ASN A 71 -7.86 -2.07 -13.41
C ASN A 71 -7.03 -2.64 -14.55
N LYS A 72 -5.69 -2.61 -14.44
CA LYS A 72 -4.76 -3.14 -15.44
C LYS A 72 -4.60 -4.66 -15.42
N GLY A 73 -4.87 -5.34 -14.31
CA GLY A 73 -4.57 -6.78 -14.26
C GLY A 73 -4.17 -7.30 -12.90
N TYR A 74 -3.54 -6.42 -12.12
CA TYR A 74 -2.79 -6.82 -10.94
C TYR A 74 -3.68 -7.16 -9.75
N LYS A 75 -3.26 -8.16 -8.99
CA LYS A 75 -3.80 -8.52 -7.69
C LYS A 75 -3.09 -7.65 -6.65
N VAL A 76 -3.85 -6.76 -6.04
CA VAL A 76 -3.35 -5.82 -5.02
C VAL A 76 -3.81 -6.28 -3.65
N PHE A 77 -3.02 -6.02 -2.61
CA PHE A 77 -3.41 -6.15 -1.22
C PHE A 77 -3.05 -4.87 -0.45
N PHE A 78 -4.02 -4.26 0.20
CA PHE A 78 -3.83 -3.11 1.09
C PHE A 78 -3.93 -3.57 2.55
N THR A 79 -3.00 -3.11 3.38
CA THR A 79 -3.03 -3.27 4.83
C THR A 79 -2.38 -2.05 5.49
N THR A 80 -2.73 -1.76 6.74
CA THR A 80 -1.87 -0.93 7.57
C THR A 80 -0.75 -1.78 8.16
N ALA A 81 0.33 -1.11 8.51
CA ALA A 81 1.42 -1.65 9.32
C ALA A 81 0.92 -2.35 10.60
N ALA A 82 0.06 -1.69 11.37
CA ALA A 82 -0.47 -2.20 12.63
C ALA A 82 -1.28 -3.49 12.44
N THR A 83 -2.19 -3.50 11.45
CA THR A 83 -2.97 -4.70 11.12
C THR A 83 -2.07 -5.86 10.70
N LEU A 84 -1.05 -5.59 9.87
CA LEU A 84 -0.10 -6.59 9.43
C LEU A 84 0.67 -7.22 10.61
N ILE A 85 1.18 -6.39 11.52
CA ILE A 85 1.91 -6.85 12.71
C ILE A 85 0.99 -7.69 13.61
N ASN A 86 -0.26 -7.29 13.80
CA ASN A 86 -1.21 -8.05 14.61
C ASN A 86 -1.54 -9.41 13.97
N GLU A 87 -1.80 -9.46 12.66
CA GLU A 87 -2.01 -10.73 11.94
C GLU A 87 -0.79 -11.67 12.09
N LEU A 88 0.43 -11.13 12.03
CA LEU A 88 1.66 -11.90 12.23
C LEU A 88 1.82 -12.40 13.67
N LYS A 89 1.51 -11.56 14.67
CA LYS A 89 1.55 -11.93 16.11
C LYS A 89 0.55 -13.02 16.46
N GLU A 90 -0.61 -13.05 15.82
CA GLU A 90 -1.63 -14.10 15.99
C GLU A 90 -1.29 -15.40 15.23
N SER A 91 -0.43 -15.29 14.22
CA SER A 91 0.00 -16.39 13.36
C SER A 91 1.21 -17.17 13.90
N ARG A 92 1.50 -17.12 15.21
CA ARG A 92 2.69 -17.67 15.89
C ARG A 92 3.00 -19.16 15.72
N SER A 93 2.18 -19.95 15.02
CA SER A 93 2.59 -21.31 14.62
C SER A 93 3.23 -21.29 13.22
N GLU A 94 4.32 -22.03 13.04
CA GLU A 94 5.06 -22.09 11.75
C GLU A 94 4.15 -22.39 10.55
N LYS A 95 3.12 -23.24 10.74
CA LYS A 95 2.11 -23.56 9.72
C LYS A 95 1.30 -22.34 9.27
N LYS A 96 0.97 -21.42 10.19
CA LYS A 96 0.21 -20.20 9.87
C LYS A 96 1.09 -19.18 9.17
N LEU A 97 2.35 -19.01 9.61
CA LEU A 97 3.33 -18.16 8.93
C LEU A 97 3.56 -18.60 7.48
N TYR A 98 3.79 -19.89 7.23
CA TYR A 98 3.94 -20.41 5.87
C TYR A 98 2.70 -20.14 4.99
N THR A 99 1.50 -20.32 5.56
CA THR A 99 0.25 -20.02 4.85
C THR A 99 0.13 -18.53 4.53
N PHE A 100 0.60 -17.67 5.43
CA PHE A 100 0.63 -16.22 5.25
C PHE A 100 1.59 -15.80 4.12
N GLU A 101 2.80 -16.34 4.10
CA GLU A 101 3.78 -16.11 3.03
C GLU A 101 3.24 -16.56 1.68
N LYS A 102 2.67 -17.78 1.60
CA LYS A 102 2.02 -18.30 0.38
C LYS A 102 0.83 -17.46 -0.08
N ARG A 103 0.19 -16.73 0.83
CA ARG A 103 -0.86 -15.77 0.47
C ARG A 103 -0.26 -14.51 -0.14
N PHE A 104 0.87 -14.03 0.39
CA PHE A 104 1.56 -12.84 -0.10
C PHE A 104 2.16 -13.04 -1.49
N GLU A 105 2.71 -14.23 -1.78
CA GLU A 105 3.21 -14.62 -3.11
C GLU A 105 2.15 -14.51 -4.23
N LYS A 106 0.85 -14.44 -3.89
CA LYS A 106 -0.23 -14.34 -4.89
C LYS A 106 -0.51 -12.92 -5.33
N TYR A 107 0.01 -11.90 -4.65
CA TYR A 107 -0.23 -10.50 -4.98
C TYR A 107 0.93 -9.94 -5.81
N ASP A 108 0.59 -9.14 -6.80
CA ASP A 108 1.56 -8.43 -7.64
C ASP A 108 1.98 -7.10 -6.98
N LEU A 109 1.14 -6.56 -6.10
CA LEU A 109 1.41 -5.34 -5.34
C LEU A 109 0.84 -5.43 -3.93
N ILE A 110 1.68 -5.13 -2.94
CA ILE A 110 1.26 -4.98 -1.55
C ILE A 110 1.47 -3.53 -1.13
N ILE A 111 0.42 -2.89 -0.62
CA ILE A 111 0.45 -1.54 -0.07
C ILE A 111 0.39 -1.66 1.45
N ILE A 112 1.43 -1.18 2.11
CA ILE A 112 1.51 -1.08 3.57
C ILE A 112 1.46 0.39 3.94
N ASP A 113 0.33 0.82 4.48
CA ASP A 113 0.15 2.20 4.94
C ASP A 113 0.55 2.36 6.41
N GLU A 114 0.72 3.60 6.85
CA GLU A 114 0.93 3.96 8.27
C GLU A 114 2.22 3.36 8.89
N LEU A 115 3.24 3.04 8.07
CA LEU A 115 4.52 2.52 8.54
C LEU A 115 5.21 3.39 9.61
N GLY A 116 5.01 4.71 9.57
CA GLY A 116 5.57 5.64 10.55
C GLY A 116 5.05 5.45 11.97
N TYR A 117 3.88 4.82 12.16
CA TYR A 117 3.30 4.58 13.49
C TYR A 117 3.95 3.42 14.25
N ILE A 118 4.64 2.51 13.57
CA ILE A 118 5.32 1.37 14.22
C ILE A 118 6.45 1.85 15.14
N SER A 119 7.16 2.91 14.74
CA SER A 119 8.28 3.47 15.50
C SER A 119 7.82 4.10 16.81
N PHE A 120 6.68 4.80 16.79
CA PHE A 120 6.09 5.40 18.00
C PHE A 120 5.64 4.34 19.01
N ASP A 121 5.25 3.14 18.56
CA ASP A 121 4.88 2.03 19.45
C ASP A 121 6.12 1.45 20.20
N LYS A 122 7.32 1.62 19.64
CA LYS A 122 8.59 1.28 20.31
C LYS A 122 9.08 2.36 21.26
N GLU A 123 8.93 3.64 20.92
CA GLU A 123 9.33 4.76 21.79
C GLU A 123 8.31 5.05 22.91
N GLY A 124 7.04 4.65 22.76
CA GLY A 124 6.03 4.71 23.81
C GLY A 124 6.17 3.63 24.91
N SER A 125 7.20 2.79 24.85
CA SER A 125 7.52 1.78 25.86
C SER A 125 8.67 2.21 26.81
N GLU A 126 9.18 3.44 26.69
CA GLU A 126 10.22 4.00 27.57
C GLU A 126 9.81 5.36 28.19
N LEU A 127 8.58 5.47 28.69
CA LEU A 127 8.17 6.51 29.66
C LEU A 127 7.43 5.89 30.84
#